data_AF-A0A1C6CDV1-F1
#
_entry.id   AF-A0A1C6CDV1-F1
#
_cell.length_a   1.000
_cell.length_b   1.000
_cell.length_c   1.000
_cell.angle_alpha   90.00
_cell.angle_beta   90.00
_cell.angle_gamma   90.00
#
_symmetry.space_group_name_H-M   'P 1'
#
loop_
_entity.id
_entity.type
_entity.pdbx_description
1 polymer ?
#
loop_
_entity_poly.entity_id
_entity_poly.type
_entity_poly.pdbx_seq_one_letter_code
_entity_poly.pdbx_strand_id
1 'polypeptide(L)'
;MSKKRILLGFVVLLIIIAIAFFIKMFNLREINKKEIDVEKFIKCTDQVSYSKAQVNWKYVASIIGVLDDNKFKNVSNNQIKEIANLFIIKDKDTYKIEPLKNVLSKLKFNKREIKRVNKYVGDLKYYGLKPSRLNPDGKYMAFIDSIENSAIDNYKNYKILPSITIAQAILESNWGESELSSKYNNLFGIKAHSSWKGDSVNIETSEFYNQVINDQFRAYKSKADSIKDHAKFLSENPRYKGVFNKPTYIEQAQELQNSGYSTVSDQSGNLTYKKLLNQIIEQYNLQLIDSKVQEIKG
;
A
#
# COMPACT_ATOMS: atom_id res chain seq x y z
N MET A 1 16.78 -33.34 -54.93
CA MET A 1 15.93 -32.22 -54.46
C MET A 1 16.46 -30.92 -55.08
N SER A 2 15.65 -30.12 -55.79
CA SER A 2 16.18 -28.94 -56.49
C SER A 2 16.65 -27.86 -55.50
N LYS A 3 17.76 -27.17 -55.79
CA LYS A 3 18.30 -26.07 -54.96
C LYS A 3 17.23 -25.02 -54.59
N LYS A 4 16.25 -24.78 -55.49
CA LYS A 4 15.11 -23.89 -55.25
C LYS A 4 14.17 -24.36 -54.13
N ARG A 5 13.91 -25.67 -53.99
CA ARG A 5 13.07 -26.22 -52.90
C ARG A 5 13.75 -26.12 -51.54
N ILE A 6 15.07 -26.31 -51.49
CA ILE A 6 15.88 -26.14 -50.26
C ILE A 6 15.89 -24.66 -49.84
N LEU A 7 16.11 -23.74 -50.78
CA LEU A 7 16.09 -22.30 -50.52
C LEU A 7 14.72 -21.82 -50.03
N LEU A 8 13.63 -22.30 -50.66
CA LEU A 8 12.26 -21.97 -50.22
C LEU A 8 11.98 -22.47 -48.80
N GLY A 9 12.42 -23.69 -48.46
CA GLY A 9 12.30 -24.22 -47.10
C GLY A 9 13.04 -23.38 -46.06
N PHE A 10 14.24 -22.90 -46.40
CA PHE A 10 15.03 -22.02 -45.52
C PHE A 10 14.37 -20.66 -45.31
N VAL A 11 13.81 -20.06 -46.37
CA VAL A 11 13.07 -18.78 -46.29
C VAL A 11 11.81 -18.92 -45.42
N VAL A 12 11.04 -20.00 -45.59
CA VAL A 12 9.85 -20.26 -44.76
C VAL A 12 10.24 -20.44 -43.29
N LEU A 13 11.33 -21.16 -42.99
CA LEU A 13 11.82 -21.32 -41.63
C LEU A 13 12.23 -19.97 -40.99
N LEU A 14 12.94 -19.12 -41.72
CA LEU A 14 13.31 -17.78 -41.26
C LEU A 14 12.09 -16.91 -40.97
N ILE A 15 11.06 -16.98 -41.82
CA ILE A 15 9.79 -16.27 -41.61
C ILE A 15 9.10 -16.76 -40.33
N ILE A 16 9.03 -18.07 -40.11
CA ILE A 16 8.43 -18.65 -38.89
C ILE A 16 9.20 -18.18 -37.64
N ILE A 17 10.53 -18.18 -37.68
CA ILE A 17 11.37 -17.69 -36.57
C ILE A 17 11.11 -16.19 -36.32
N ALA A 18 11.04 -15.38 -37.38
CA ALA A 18 10.77 -13.95 -37.29
C ALA A 18 9.36 -13.67 -36.72
N ILE A 19 8.34 -14.43 -37.15
CA ILE A 19 6.97 -14.35 -36.62
C ILE A 19 6.95 -14.75 -35.14
N ALA A 20 7.58 -15.88 -34.77
CA ALA A 20 7.66 -16.31 -33.39
C ALA A 20 8.37 -15.29 -32.50
N PHE A 21 9.45 -14.69 -33.01
CA PHE A 21 10.16 -13.59 -32.34
C PHE A 21 9.27 -12.34 -32.18
N PHE A 22 8.52 -11.97 -33.22
CA PHE A 22 7.61 -10.83 -33.18
C PHE A 22 6.46 -11.05 -32.19
N ILE A 23 5.85 -12.24 -32.19
CA ILE A 23 4.81 -12.64 -31.23
C ILE A 23 5.38 -12.59 -29.80
N LYS A 24 6.58 -13.14 -29.57
CA LYS A 24 7.25 -13.05 -28.27
C LYS A 24 7.43 -11.59 -27.85
N MET A 25 7.94 -10.74 -28.74
CA MET A 25 8.16 -9.32 -28.45
C MET A 25 6.85 -8.58 -28.17
N PHE A 26 5.77 -8.92 -28.88
CA PHE A 26 4.43 -8.36 -28.65
C PHE A 26 3.89 -8.76 -27.27
N ASN A 27 4.02 -10.03 -26.87
CA ASN A 27 3.57 -10.55 -25.58
C ASN A 27 4.37 -10.00 -24.38
N LEU A 28 5.56 -9.46 -24.62
CA LEU A 28 6.41 -8.81 -23.61
C LEU A 28 6.18 -7.30 -23.51
N ARG A 29 5.22 -6.75 -24.27
CA ARG A 29 4.91 -5.31 -24.21
C ARG A 29 4.30 -4.97 -22.87
N GLU A 30 3.20 -5.61 -22.50
CA GLU A 30 2.46 -5.35 -21.27
C GLU A 30 2.63 -6.48 -20.27
N ILE A 31 2.65 -6.14 -18.98
CA ILE A 31 2.73 -7.17 -17.94
C ILE A 31 1.49 -8.08 -17.97
N ASN A 32 1.68 -9.40 -17.86
CA ASN A 32 0.61 -10.38 -17.87
C ASN A 32 -0.15 -10.43 -16.53
N LYS A 33 -0.99 -9.41 -16.30
CA LYS A 33 -1.78 -9.25 -15.06
C LYS A 33 -2.64 -10.47 -14.72
N LYS A 34 -3.08 -11.23 -15.73
CA LYS A 34 -3.96 -12.41 -15.55
C LYS A 34 -3.29 -13.54 -14.78
N GLU A 35 -1.96 -13.65 -14.86
CA GLU A 35 -1.21 -14.70 -14.15
C GLU A 35 -0.62 -14.24 -12.82
N ILE A 36 -0.73 -12.94 -12.47
CA ILE A 36 -0.18 -12.42 -11.23
C ILE A 36 -1.11 -12.78 -10.07
N ASP A 37 -0.62 -13.64 -9.19
CA ASP A 37 -1.22 -13.86 -7.88
C ASP A 37 -0.86 -12.70 -6.93
N VAL A 38 -1.68 -11.64 -6.95
CA VAL A 38 -1.41 -10.41 -6.18
C VAL A 38 -1.30 -10.68 -4.68
N GLU A 39 -2.15 -11.56 -4.13
CA GLU A 39 -2.14 -11.90 -2.70
C GLU A 39 -0.81 -12.55 -2.32
N LYS A 40 -0.32 -13.49 -3.14
CA LYS A 40 0.98 -14.13 -2.94
C LYS A 40 2.12 -13.12 -2.96
N PHE A 41 2.11 -12.16 -3.89
CA PHE A 41 3.14 -11.13 -3.97
C PHE A 41 3.15 -10.23 -2.73
N ILE A 42 1.98 -9.72 -2.32
CA ILE A 42 1.82 -8.91 -1.09
C ILE A 42 2.33 -9.69 0.12
N LYS A 43 1.82 -10.91 0.33
CA LYS A 43 2.20 -11.76 1.47
C LYS A 43 3.70 -12.04 1.54
N CYS A 44 4.32 -12.37 0.40
CA CYS A 44 5.76 -12.64 0.37
C CYS A 44 6.58 -11.37 0.65
N THR A 45 6.17 -10.22 0.12
CA THR A 45 6.86 -8.96 0.38
C THR A 45 6.67 -8.50 1.82
N ASP A 46 5.51 -8.71 2.42
CA ASP A 46 5.25 -8.38 3.83
C ASP A 46 6.07 -9.26 4.77
N GLN A 47 6.21 -10.55 4.45
CA GLN A 47 7.10 -11.46 5.19
C GLN A 47 8.56 -11.00 5.16
N VAL A 48 9.02 -10.45 4.03
CA VAL A 48 10.37 -9.86 3.93
C VAL A 48 10.48 -8.53 4.66
N SER A 49 9.39 -7.76 4.67
CA SER A 49 9.31 -6.41 5.24
C SER A 49 9.25 -6.39 6.76
N TYR A 50 8.74 -7.46 7.38
CA TYR A 50 8.52 -7.56 8.83
C TYR A 50 9.78 -7.18 9.63
N SER A 51 9.61 -6.27 10.60
CA SER A 51 10.68 -5.69 11.42
C SER A 51 11.76 -4.92 10.65
N LYS A 52 11.55 -4.62 9.37
CA LYS A 52 12.51 -3.93 8.49
C LYS A 52 11.92 -2.65 7.88
N ALA A 53 11.38 -2.73 6.67
CA ALA A 53 10.80 -1.63 5.91
C ALA A 53 9.85 -2.23 4.86
N GLN A 54 8.81 -1.49 4.48
CA GLN A 54 7.74 -1.95 3.62
C GLN A 54 8.18 -2.04 2.15
N VAL A 55 8.31 -3.26 1.62
CA VAL A 55 8.68 -3.50 0.22
C VAL A 55 7.48 -3.26 -0.70
N ASN A 56 7.73 -2.60 -1.83
CA ASN A 56 6.75 -2.41 -2.89
C ASN A 56 6.58 -3.68 -3.74
N TRP A 57 5.48 -4.40 -3.55
CA TRP A 57 5.21 -5.64 -4.28
C TRP A 57 5.14 -5.48 -5.81
N LYS A 58 4.74 -4.30 -6.31
CA LYS A 58 4.66 -4.02 -7.75
C LYS A 58 6.04 -3.94 -8.38
N TYR A 59 7.04 -3.44 -7.64
CA TYR A 59 8.43 -3.43 -8.09
C TYR A 59 8.97 -4.86 -8.22
N VAL A 60 8.69 -5.70 -7.22
CA VAL A 60 9.07 -7.11 -7.23
C VAL A 60 8.40 -7.86 -8.40
N ALA A 61 7.09 -7.70 -8.58
CA ALA A 61 6.36 -8.30 -9.70
C ALA A 61 6.87 -7.83 -11.07
N SER A 62 7.22 -6.55 -11.20
CA SER A 62 7.75 -5.99 -12.45
C SER A 62 9.13 -6.54 -12.79
N ILE A 63 10.00 -6.72 -11.79
CA ILE A 63 11.31 -7.34 -11.98
C ILE A 63 11.15 -8.81 -12.39
N ILE A 64 10.33 -9.57 -11.67
CA ILE A 64 10.07 -10.99 -11.98
C ILE A 64 9.45 -11.13 -13.36
N GLY A 65 8.52 -10.25 -13.74
CA GLY A 65 7.95 -10.24 -15.09
C GLY A 65 9.00 -10.05 -16.19
N VAL A 66 10.12 -9.38 -15.90
CA VAL A 66 11.24 -9.26 -16.85
C VAL A 66 12.14 -10.51 -16.82
N LEU A 67 12.45 -11.03 -15.63
CA LEU A 67 13.29 -12.23 -15.46
C LEU A 67 12.66 -13.49 -16.05
N ASP A 68 11.34 -13.64 -15.93
CA ASP A 68 10.61 -14.85 -16.28
C ASP A 68 9.86 -14.73 -17.61
N ASP A 69 10.28 -13.82 -18.48
CA ASP A 69 9.66 -13.58 -19.79
C ASP A 69 8.13 -13.39 -19.70
N ASN A 70 7.68 -12.63 -18.68
CA ASN A 70 6.29 -12.27 -18.40
C ASN A 70 5.36 -13.46 -18.03
N LYS A 71 5.93 -14.57 -17.57
CA LYS A 71 5.19 -15.75 -17.09
C LYS A 71 5.16 -15.75 -15.58
N PHE A 72 3.97 -15.79 -14.98
CA PHE A 72 3.81 -15.76 -13.51
C PHE A 72 3.30 -17.07 -12.92
N LYS A 73 2.74 -17.96 -13.75
CA LYS A 73 2.11 -19.22 -13.32
C LYS A 73 2.95 -20.08 -12.35
N ASN A 74 4.27 -20.10 -12.52
CA ASN A 74 5.18 -20.95 -11.74
C ASN A 74 6.14 -20.17 -10.82
N VAL A 75 5.96 -18.85 -10.68
CA VAL A 75 6.82 -18.02 -9.82
C VAL A 75 6.69 -18.50 -8.38
N SER A 76 7.79 -18.87 -7.73
CA SER A 76 7.78 -19.45 -6.38
C SER A 76 7.76 -18.37 -5.28
N ASN A 77 7.36 -18.73 -4.06
CA ASN A 77 7.45 -17.82 -2.90
C ASN A 77 8.90 -17.39 -2.63
N ASN A 78 9.86 -18.32 -2.79
CA ASN A 78 11.28 -18.03 -2.55
C ASN A 78 11.81 -17.00 -3.54
N GLN A 79 11.47 -17.15 -4.83
CA GLN A 79 11.85 -16.20 -5.87
C GLN A 79 11.31 -14.79 -5.59
N ILE A 80 10.04 -14.67 -5.16
CA ILE A 80 9.45 -13.37 -4.78
C ILE A 80 10.24 -12.77 -3.61
N LYS A 81 10.56 -13.57 -2.59
CA LYS A 81 11.30 -13.11 -1.41
C LYS A 81 12.74 -12.74 -1.72
N GLU A 82 13.42 -13.45 -2.60
CA GLU A 82 14.78 -13.15 -3.04
C GLU A 82 14.84 -11.78 -3.70
N ILE A 83 13.94 -11.50 -4.65
CA ILE A 83 13.84 -10.18 -5.30
C ILE A 83 13.42 -9.10 -4.30
N ALA A 84 12.47 -9.38 -3.39
CA ALA A 84 12.05 -8.45 -2.36
C ALA A 84 13.20 -8.06 -1.41
N ASN A 85 14.08 -9.01 -1.03
CA ASN A 85 15.21 -8.73 -0.15
C ASN A 85 16.23 -7.75 -0.77
N LEU A 86 16.31 -7.65 -2.11
CA LEU A 86 17.19 -6.67 -2.77
C LEU A 86 16.79 -5.22 -2.47
N PHE A 87 15.54 -4.99 -2.09
CA PHE A 87 15.01 -3.68 -1.70
C PHE A 87 15.31 -3.30 -0.25
N ILE A 88 15.73 -4.24 0.60
CA ILE A 88 16.02 -3.96 2.01
C ILE A 88 17.50 -3.61 2.15
N ILE A 89 17.76 -2.43 2.71
CA ILE A 89 19.11 -2.01 3.11
C ILE A 89 19.12 -1.61 4.58
N LYS A 90 20.25 -1.88 5.25
CA LYS A 90 20.48 -1.41 6.62
C LYS A 90 21.05 0.01 6.56
N ASP A 91 20.39 0.95 7.23
CA ASP A 91 20.80 2.34 7.39
C ASP A 91 20.91 2.64 8.89
N LYS A 92 22.15 2.64 9.38
CA LYS A 92 22.50 2.68 10.82
C LYS A 92 21.79 1.55 11.59
N ASP A 93 20.93 1.91 12.54
CA ASP A 93 20.17 0.98 13.38
C ASP A 93 18.79 0.65 12.81
N THR A 94 18.47 1.14 11.61
CA THR A 94 17.17 0.95 10.97
C THR A 94 17.31 0.30 9.59
N TYR A 95 16.19 -0.08 8.99
CA TYR A 95 16.13 -0.51 7.60
C TYR A 95 15.42 0.52 6.74
N LYS A 96 15.83 0.61 5.48
CA LYS A 96 15.27 1.50 4.46
C LYS A 96 15.01 0.73 3.18
N ILE A 97 14.23 1.35 2.29
CA ILE A 97 13.99 0.84 0.95
C ILE A 97 15.08 1.36 -0.01
N GLU A 98 15.74 0.45 -0.71
CA GLU A 98 16.66 0.74 -1.80
C GLU A 98 15.85 1.20 -3.04
N PRO A 99 16.18 2.36 -3.66
CA PRO A 99 15.54 2.81 -4.87
C PRO A 99 15.56 1.75 -5.98
N LEU A 100 14.44 1.63 -6.70
CA LEU A 100 14.29 0.67 -7.81
C LEU A 100 15.48 0.72 -8.78
N LYS A 101 15.93 1.92 -9.16
CA LYS A 101 17.08 2.12 -10.07
C LYS A 101 18.34 1.37 -9.60
N ASN A 102 18.60 1.36 -8.29
CA ASN A 102 19.78 0.74 -7.71
C ASN A 102 19.62 -0.79 -7.68
N VAL A 103 18.43 -1.29 -7.35
CA VAL A 103 18.11 -2.73 -7.46
C VAL A 103 18.29 -3.24 -8.90
N LEU A 104 17.81 -2.49 -9.89
CA LEU A 104 18.00 -2.85 -11.31
C LEU A 104 19.47 -2.87 -11.72
N SER A 105 20.28 -1.96 -11.16
CA SER A 105 21.73 -1.97 -11.36
C SER A 105 22.39 -3.20 -10.72
N LYS A 106 21.98 -3.59 -9.51
CA LYS A 106 22.48 -4.81 -8.82
C LYS A 106 22.16 -6.08 -9.63
N LEU A 107 21.00 -6.11 -10.28
CA LEU A 107 20.58 -7.18 -11.18
C LEU A 107 21.26 -7.14 -12.55
N LYS A 108 22.09 -6.12 -12.83
CA LYS A 108 22.79 -5.92 -14.11
C LYS A 108 21.85 -5.84 -15.31
N PHE A 109 20.65 -5.29 -15.12
CA PHE A 109 19.69 -5.14 -16.22
C PHE A 109 20.20 -4.17 -17.27
N ASN A 110 20.05 -4.53 -18.54
CA ASN A 110 20.38 -3.66 -19.66
C ASN A 110 19.29 -2.60 -19.88
N LYS A 111 19.56 -1.61 -20.75
CA LYS A 111 18.62 -0.50 -21.04
C LYS A 111 17.22 -0.97 -21.47
N ARG A 112 17.11 -2.08 -22.21
CA ARG A 112 15.81 -2.60 -22.68
C ARG A 112 15.03 -3.24 -21.54
N GLU A 113 15.71 -3.97 -20.66
CA GLU A 113 15.12 -4.59 -19.47
C GLU A 113 14.65 -3.53 -18.46
N ILE A 114 15.48 -2.52 -18.17
CA ILE A 114 15.11 -1.39 -17.32
C ILE A 114 13.85 -0.69 -17.86
N LYS A 115 13.81 -0.42 -19.18
CA LYS A 115 12.63 0.18 -19.81
C LYS A 115 11.39 -0.71 -19.64
N ARG A 116 11.55 -2.04 -19.73
CA ARG A 116 10.45 -2.99 -19.55
C ARG A 116 9.96 -3.04 -18.10
N VAL A 117 10.85 -3.06 -17.11
CA VAL A 117 10.47 -2.96 -15.69
C VAL A 117 9.67 -1.69 -15.45
N ASN A 118 10.15 -0.53 -15.91
CA ASN A 118 9.45 0.74 -15.71
C ASN A 118 8.07 0.75 -16.40
N LYS A 119 7.96 0.13 -17.59
CA LYS A 119 6.66 -0.06 -18.24
C LYS A 119 5.74 -0.93 -17.37
N TYR A 120 6.22 -2.06 -16.88
CA TYR A 120 5.43 -2.98 -16.04
C TYR A 120 5.00 -2.33 -14.72
N VAL A 121 5.84 -1.51 -14.10
CA VAL A 121 5.48 -0.69 -12.94
C VAL A 121 4.32 0.25 -13.30
N GLY A 122 4.37 0.89 -14.47
CA GLY A 122 3.28 1.73 -15.00
C GLY A 122 2.00 0.94 -15.25
N ASP A 123 2.11 -0.23 -15.89
CA ASP A 123 0.97 -1.12 -16.16
C ASP A 123 0.27 -1.57 -14.86
N LEU A 124 1.01 -1.69 -13.75
CA LEU A 124 0.50 -2.06 -12.42
C LEU A 124 0.02 -0.86 -11.58
N LYS A 125 0.11 0.39 -12.05
CA LYS A 125 -0.20 1.60 -11.26
C LYS A 125 -1.54 1.49 -10.52
N TYR A 126 -2.61 1.16 -11.24
CA TYR A 126 -3.97 1.00 -10.71
C TYR A 126 -4.42 -0.47 -10.59
N TYR A 127 -3.46 -1.40 -10.47
CA TYR A 127 -3.72 -2.83 -10.31
C TYR A 127 -3.45 -3.29 -8.87
N GLY A 128 -4.16 -4.30 -8.39
CA GLY A 128 -4.06 -4.82 -7.01
C GLY A 128 -5.13 -5.87 -6.73
N LEU A 129 -5.39 -6.15 -5.45
CA LEU A 129 -6.37 -7.16 -5.03
C LEU A 129 -7.79 -6.85 -5.50
N LYS A 130 -8.16 -5.56 -5.55
CA LYS A 130 -9.47 -5.09 -6.00
C LYS A 130 -9.30 -3.95 -7.02
N PRO A 131 -9.02 -4.23 -8.31
CA PRO A 131 -8.74 -3.20 -9.30
C PRO A 131 -9.86 -2.15 -9.46
N SER A 132 -11.12 -2.52 -9.30
CA SER A 132 -12.27 -1.59 -9.34
C SER A 132 -12.22 -0.51 -8.25
N ARG A 133 -11.49 -0.77 -7.15
CA ARG A 133 -11.31 0.17 -6.03
C ARG A 133 -10.14 1.12 -6.23
N LEU A 134 -9.33 0.90 -7.26
CA LEU A 134 -8.13 1.68 -7.58
C LEU A 134 -8.35 2.60 -8.79
N ASN A 135 -9.60 2.81 -9.20
CA ASN A 135 -9.93 3.76 -10.26
C ASN A 135 -9.52 5.18 -9.82
N PRO A 136 -8.58 5.85 -10.51
CA PRO A 136 -8.12 7.19 -10.13
C PRO A 136 -9.25 8.23 -10.09
N ASP A 137 -10.28 8.08 -10.93
CA ASP A 137 -11.42 8.99 -10.97
C ASP A 137 -12.56 8.53 -10.02
N GLY A 138 -12.34 7.45 -9.27
CA GLY A 138 -13.31 6.88 -8.35
C GLY A 138 -13.31 7.57 -6.99
N LYS A 139 -14.47 7.58 -6.32
CA LYS A 139 -14.65 8.23 -5.00
C LYS A 139 -13.63 7.78 -3.94
N TYR A 140 -13.21 6.52 -3.97
CA TYR A 140 -12.27 5.97 -3.00
C TYR A 140 -10.88 6.57 -3.17
N MET A 141 -10.37 6.63 -4.40
CA MET A 141 -9.07 7.24 -4.68
C MET A 141 -9.12 8.75 -4.46
N ALA A 142 -10.21 9.43 -4.83
CA ALA A 142 -10.39 10.85 -4.53
C ALA A 142 -10.29 11.16 -3.02
N PHE A 143 -10.88 10.32 -2.15
CA PHE A 143 -10.72 10.47 -0.70
C PHE A 143 -9.27 10.24 -0.27
N ILE A 144 -8.65 9.12 -0.68
CA ILE A 144 -7.27 8.77 -0.34
C ILE A 144 -6.30 9.89 -0.75
N ASP A 145 -6.39 10.35 -2.00
CA ASP A 145 -5.55 11.40 -2.57
C ASP A 145 -5.72 12.72 -1.78
N SER A 146 -6.93 13.02 -1.31
CA SER A 146 -7.21 14.24 -0.53
C SER A 146 -6.50 14.28 0.84
N ILE A 147 -6.11 13.13 1.39
CA ILE A 147 -5.45 13.02 2.71
C ILE A 147 -4.03 12.44 2.65
N GLU A 148 -3.58 11.92 1.50
CA GLU A 148 -2.26 11.27 1.36
C GLU A 148 -1.11 12.17 1.82
N ASN A 149 -1.06 13.42 1.35
CA ASN A 149 0.02 14.35 1.73
C ASN A 149 0.02 14.62 3.24
N SER A 150 -1.16 14.76 3.85
CA SER A 150 -1.28 14.96 5.30
C SER A 150 -0.80 13.72 6.07
N ALA A 151 -1.11 12.52 5.58
CA ALA A 151 -0.63 11.26 6.17
C ALA A 151 0.90 11.09 6.03
N ILE A 152 1.48 11.52 4.90
CA ILE A 152 2.93 11.56 4.70
C ILE A 152 3.61 12.54 5.66
N ASP A 153 3.05 13.74 5.83
CA ASP A 153 3.58 14.71 6.79
C ASP A 153 3.42 14.22 8.23
N ASN A 154 2.33 13.50 8.51
CA ASN A 154 2.13 12.85 9.79
C ASN A 154 3.23 11.82 10.10
N TYR A 155 3.57 10.98 9.13
CA TYR A 155 4.68 10.03 9.24
C TYR A 155 6.02 10.73 9.53
N LYS A 156 6.30 11.86 8.87
CA LYS A 156 7.56 12.59 9.10
C LYS A 156 7.69 13.02 10.56
N ASN A 157 6.59 13.55 11.13
CA ASN A 157 6.56 14.14 12.47
C ASN A 157 6.40 13.11 13.59
N TYR A 158 5.55 12.09 13.39
CA TYR A 158 5.12 11.18 14.47
C TYR A 158 5.45 9.71 14.21
N LYS A 159 5.97 9.34 13.03
CA LYS A 159 6.28 7.95 12.64
C LYS A 159 5.08 7.00 12.55
N ILE A 160 3.85 7.52 12.51
CA ILE A 160 2.67 6.74 12.12
C ILE A 160 2.72 6.54 10.60
N LEU A 161 2.67 5.30 10.13
CA LEU A 161 2.76 5.03 8.69
C LEU A 161 1.60 5.69 7.92
N PRO A 162 1.85 6.25 6.73
CA PRO A 162 0.78 6.84 5.93
C PRO A 162 -0.38 5.89 5.68
N SER A 163 -0.08 4.60 5.41
CA SER A 163 -1.11 3.57 5.22
C SER A 163 -2.02 3.40 6.44
N ILE A 164 -1.47 3.47 7.65
CA ILE A 164 -2.22 3.37 8.91
C ILE A 164 -3.12 4.59 9.09
N THR A 165 -2.57 5.79 8.92
CA THR A 165 -3.36 7.04 9.04
C THR A 165 -4.55 7.03 8.06
N ILE A 166 -4.29 6.68 6.79
CA ILE A 166 -5.34 6.64 5.76
C ILE A 166 -6.36 5.54 6.05
N ALA A 167 -5.92 4.33 6.45
CA ALA A 167 -6.82 3.23 6.73
C ALA A 167 -7.72 3.50 7.95
N GLN A 168 -7.17 4.10 9.01
CA GLN A 168 -7.97 4.58 10.15
C GLN A 168 -8.95 5.65 9.68
N ALA A 169 -8.49 6.68 8.95
CA ALA A 169 -9.40 7.72 8.46
C ALA A 169 -10.55 7.13 7.61
N ILE A 170 -10.27 6.17 6.72
CA ILE A 170 -11.30 5.47 5.95
C ILE A 170 -12.33 4.81 6.86
N LEU A 171 -11.87 4.05 7.86
CA LEU A 171 -12.71 3.27 8.76
C LEU A 171 -13.54 4.17 9.69
N GLU A 172 -12.91 5.13 10.35
CA GLU A 172 -13.53 5.97 11.38
C GLU A 172 -14.48 7.03 10.78
N SER A 173 -14.23 7.47 9.54
CA SER A 173 -15.04 8.52 8.91
C SER A 173 -16.03 8.02 7.87
N ASN A 174 -16.09 6.70 7.63
CA ASN A 174 -16.80 6.11 6.50
C ASN A 174 -16.44 6.83 5.18
N TRP A 175 -15.18 6.78 4.76
CA TRP A 175 -14.70 7.47 3.54
C TRP A 175 -14.90 8.99 3.54
N GLY A 176 -14.92 9.59 4.73
CA GLY A 176 -15.17 11.01 4.92
C GLY A 176 -16.65 11.41 4.88
N GLU A 177 -17.55 10.45 4.71
CA GLU A 177 -18.99 10.66 4.52
C GLU A 177 -19.76 10.78 5.86
N SER A 178 -19.14 10.45 7.00
CA SER A 178 -19.78 10.64 8.31
C SER A 178 -20.14 12.11 8.57
N GLU A 179 -21.16 12.38 9.38
CA GLU A 179 -21.56 13.76 9.70
C GLU A 179 -20.41 14.56 10.32
N LEU A 180 -19.69 13.96 11.27
CA LEU A 180 -18.52 14.56 11.91
C LEU A 180 -17.42 14.92 10.91
N SER A 181 -17.12 14.02 9.98
CA SER A 181 -16.10 14.26 8.97
C SER A 181 -16.53 15.30 7.93
N SER A 182 -17.72 15.12 7.35
CA SER A 182 -18.18 15.93 6.23
C SER A 182 -18.50 17.37 6.60
N LYS A 183 -19.07 17.61 7.79
CA LYS A 183 -19.44 18.96 8.25
C LYS A 183 -18.36 19.63 9.10
N TYR A 184 -17.60 18.85 9.88
CA TYR A 184 -16.69 19.39 10.90
C TYR A 184 -15.23 18.94 10.74
N ASN A 185 -14.92 18.28 9.62
CA ASN A 185 -13.59 17.72 9.31
C ASN A 185 -13.02 16.76 10.36
N ASN A 186 -13.84 16.24 11.28
CA ASN A 186 -13.40 15.32 12.32
C ASN A 186 -13.41 13.88 11.81
N LEU A 187 -12.28 13.44 11.25
CA LEU A 187 -12.14 12.12 10.62
C LEU A 187 -12.15 10.97 11.62
N PHE A 188 -11.76 11.20 12.87
CA PHE A 188 -11.50 10.14 13.86
C PHE A 188 -12.47 10.18 15.03
N GLY A 189 -13.53 10.98 14.96
CA GLY A 189 -14.54 11.09 16.02
C GLY A 189 -13.98 11.55 17.37
N ILE A 190 -12.92 12.38 17.38
CA ILE A 190 -12.26 12.77 18.64
C ILE A 190 -13.19 13.67 19.46
N LYS A 191 -13.50 13.22 20.68
CA LYS A 191 -14.29 13.99 21.65
C LYS A 191 -13.53 15.22 22.15
N ALA A 192 -14.27 16.31 22.40
CA ALA A 192 -13.75 17.52 23.01
C ALA A 192 -13.82 17.40 24.53
N HIS A 193 -12.72 16.98 25.15
CA HIS A 193 -12.59 16.96 26.61
C HIS A 193 -12.32 18.37 27.17
N SER A 194 -12.34 18.54 28.49
CA SER A 194 -12.16 19.83 29.17
C SER A 194 -10.86 20.58 28.85
N SER A 195 -9.82 19.85 28.41
CA SER A 195 -8.54 20.41 27.98
C SER A 195 -8.55 20.96 26.54
N TRP A 196 -9.56 20.62 25.74
CA TRP A 196 -9.71 21.12 24.38
C TRP A 196 -10.10 22.61 24.39
N LYS A 197 -9.37 23.42 23.62
CA LYS A 197 -9.58 24.88 23.51
C LYS A 197 -9.96 25.34 22.10
N GLY A 198 -10.05 24.41 21.15
CA GLY A 198 -10.46 24.69 19.78
C GLY A 198 -11.97 24.61 19.59
N ASP A 199 -12.40 24.72 18.34
CA ASP A 199 -13.80 24.62 17.97
C ASP A 199 -14.38 23.24 18.33
N SER A 200 -15.66 23.21 18.66
CA SER A 200 -16.36 21.99 19.03
C SER A 200 -17.81 22.03 18.59
N VAL A 201 -18.41 20.86 18.42
CA VAL A 201 -19.82 20.70 18.10
C VAL A 201 -20.44 19.66 19.02
N ASN A 202 -21.68 19.91 19.44
CA ASN A 202 -22.49 18.91 20.12
C ASN A 202 -23.25 18.11 19.07
N ILE A 203 -23.08 16.79 19.08
CA ILE A 203 -23.85 15.87 18.24
C ILE A 203 -24.65 14.94 19.14
N GLU A 204 -25.90 14.76 18.76
CA GLU A 204 -26.80 13.79 19.34
C GLU A 204 -26.32 12.38 18.96
N THR A 205 -25.94 11.59 19.95
CA THR A 205 -25.50 10.20 19.76
C THR A 205 -26.47 9.26 20.45
N SER A 206 -26.70 8.11 19.81
CA SER A 206 -27.45 7.02 20.41
C SER A 206 -26.45 6.04 21.03
N GLU A 207 -26.01 6.28 22.26
CA GLU A 207 -25.30 5.24 23.02
C GLU A 207 -26.34 4.30 23.65
N PHE A 208 -26.26 3.00 23.33
CA PHE A 208 -27.01 1.87 23.91
C PHE A 208 -28.54 2.06 24.09
N TYR A 209 -29.33 1.40 23.22
CA TYR A 209 -30.77 1.12 23.40
C TYR A 209 -31.60 2.26 24.06
N ASN A 210 -31.95 3.27 23.26
CA ASN A 210 -32.95 4.32 23.56
C ASN A 210 -32.54 5.48 24.50
N GLN A 211 -31.25 5.75 24.70
CA GLN A 211 -30.81 7.02 25.28
C GLN A 211 -30.14 7.92 24.24
N VAL A 212 -30.72 9.10 24.08
CA VAL A 212 -30.13 10.22 23.37
C VAL A 212 -29.13 10.89 24.31
N ILE A 213 -27.85 10.83 23.97
CA ILE A 213 -26.78 11.52 24.71
C ILE A 213 -26.12 12.52 23.77
N ASN A 214 -26.03 13.78 24.22
CA ASN A 214 -25.24 14.78 23.51
C ASN A 214 -23.77 14.62 23.88
N ASP A 215 -22.96 14.24 22.91
CA ASP A 215 -21.51 14.22 23.05
C ASP A 215 -20.91 15.46 22.37
N GLN A 216 -19.88 16.02 23.01
CA GLN A 216 -19.13 17.14 22.45
C GLN A 216 -17.91 16.61 21.68
N PHE A 217 -17.84 16.93 20.40
CA PHE A 217 -16.75 16.53 19.49
C PHE A 217 -15.92 17.72 19.08
N ARG A 218 -14.64 17.50 18.82
CA ARG A 218 -13.76 18.52 18.22
C ARG A 218 -14.22 18.83 16.81
N ALA A 219 -14.14 20.09 16.41
CA ALA A 219 -14.32 20.54 15.03
C ALA A 219 -13.02 21.12 14.51
N TYR A 220 -12.73 20.90 13.23
CA TYR A 220 -11.47 21.32 12.61
C TYR A 220 -11.71 22.15 11.35
N LYS A 221 -10.76 23.05 11.09
CA LYS A 221 -10.76 23.86 9.86
C LYS A 221 -10.49 23.02 8.61
N SER A 222 -9.78 21.90 8.76
CA SER A 222 -9.43 21.00 7.66
C SER A 222 -9.26 19.55 8.12
N LYS A 223 -9.37 18.60 7.19
CA LYS A 223 -9.02 17.19 7.42
C LYS A 223 -7.56 17.01 7.87
N ALA A 224 -6.66 17.88 7.38
CA ALA A 224 -5.26 17.87 7.77
C ALA A 224 -5.07 18.19 9.27
N ASP A 225 -5.85 19.14 9.80
CA ASP A 225 -5.84 19.46 11.24
C ASP A 225 -6.34 18.27 12.08
N SER A 226 -7.37 17.56 11.60
CA SER A 226 -7.87 16.35 12.26
C SER A 226 -6.82 15.22 12.28
N ILE A 227 -6.11 15.01 11.17
CA ILE A 227 -5.00 14.03 11.09
C ILE A 227 -3.87 14.40 12.05
N LYS A 228 -3.50 15.68 12.11
CA LYS A 228 -2.46 16.17 13.00
C LYS A 228 -2.83 16.00 14.47
N ASP A 229 -4.08 16.31 14.83
CA ASP A 229 -4.57 16.18 16.21
C ASP A 229 -4.71 14.72 16.65
N HIS A 230 -5.14 13.84 15.74
CA HIS A 230 -5.17 12.39 15.97
C HIS A 230 -3.76 11.82 16.25
N ALA A 231 -2.78 12.23 15.46
CA ALA A 231 -1.40 11.81 15.68
C ALA A 231 -0.83 12.32 16.99
N LYS A 232 -1.14 13.57 17.35
CA LYS A 232 -0.79 14.15 18.63
C LYS A 232 -1.39 13.33 19.77
N PHE A 233 -2.70 13.03 19.71
CA PHE A 233 -3.38 12.18 20.69
C PHE A 233 -2.69 10.82 20.87
N LEU A 234 -2.34 10.14 19.77
CA LEU A 234 -1.60 8.88 19.84
C LEU A 234 -0.23 9.08 20.49
N SER A 235 0.51 10.12 20.10
CA SER A 235 1.88 10.35 20.55
C SER A 235 2.01 10.75 22.02
N GLU A 236 1.04 11.50 22.54
CA GLU A 236 1.04 11.99 23.92
C GLU A 236 0.52 10.93 24.90
N ASN A 237 -0.19 9.91 24.42
CA ASN A 237 -0.73 8.85 25.25
C ASN A 237 0.28 7.69 25.39
N PRO A 238 0.83 7.43 26.60
CA PRO A 238 1.84 6.40 26.81
C PRO A 238 1.43 4.99 26.35
N ARG A 239 0.13 4.71 26.31
CA ARG A 239 -0.47 3.46 25.83
C ARG A 239 -0.05 3.09 24.40
N TYR A 240 0.21 4.07 23.54
CA TYR A 240 0.53 3.86 22.12
C TYR A 240 2.02 4.00 21.81
N LYS A 241 2.90 4.16 22.81
CA LYS A 241 4.34 4.34 22.59
C LYS A 241 4.96 3.24 21.73
N GLY A 242 4.46 2.02 21.83
CA GLY A 242 4.91 0.88 21.03
C GLY A 242 4.63 1.03 19.53
N VAL A 243 3.65 1.84 19.11
CA VAL A 243 3.24 1.93 17.69
C VAL A 243 4.33 2.58 16.86
N PHE A 244 4.95 3.64 17.38
CA PHE A 244 5.85 4.52 16.61
C PHE A 244 7.19 3.89 16.24
N ASN A 245 7.57 2.77 16.88
CA ASN A 245 8.80 2.05 16.58
C ASN A 245 8.61 0.92 15.56
N LYS A 246 7.36 0.64 15.15
CA LYS A 246 7.07 -0.44 14.21
C LYS A 246 7.25 0.04 12.76
N PRO A 247 8.06 -0.65 11.95
CA PRO A 247 8.37 -0.20 10.61
C PRO A 247 7.36 -0.64 9.54
N THR A 248 6.46 -1.56 9.84
CA THR A 248 5.46 -2.05 8.89
C THR A 248 4.04 -1.80 9.38
N TYR A 249 3.10 -1.69 8.42
CA TYR A 249 1.70 -1.47 8.76
C TYR A 249 1.12 -2.65 9.56
N ILE A 250 1.55 -3.88 9.27
CA ILE A 250 1.12 -5.08 9.99
C ILE A 250 1.48 -4.98 11.47
N GLU A 251 2.70 -4.51 11.75
CA GLU A 251 3.19 -4.33 13.11
C GLU A 251 2.52 -3.13 13.81
N GLN A 252 2.31 -2.00 13.12
CA GLN A 252 1.57 -0.86 13.69
C GLN A 252 0.11 -1.18 13.96
N ALA A 253 -0.57 -1.87 13.04
CA ALA A 253 -1.96 -2.29 13.22
C ALA A 253 -2.11 -3.31 14.37
N GLN A 254 -1.15 -4.24 14.50
CA GLN A 254 -1.11 -5.15 15.64
C GLN A 254 -0.93 -4.41 16.96
N GLU A 255 0.00 -3.46 17.00
CA GLU A 255 0.27 -2.69 18.22
C GLU A 255 -0.90 -1.79 18.60
N LEU A 256 -1.55 -1.12 17.64
CA LEU A 256 -2.79 -0.37 17.88
C LEU A 256 -3.89 -1.23 18.50
N GLN A 257 -4.07 -2.47 18.00
CA GLN A 257 -5.02 -3.41 18.58
C GLN A 257 -4.61 -3.83 20.00
N ASN A 258 -3.34 -4.17 20.21
CA ASN A 258 -2.82 -4.59 21.52
C ASN A 258 -2.92 -3.47 22.57
N SER A 259 -2.69 -2.23 22.13
CA SER A 259 -2.86 -1.03 22.94
C SER A 259 -4.33 -0.69 23.23
N GLY A 260 -5.31 -1.43 22.68
CA GLY A 260 -6.73 -1.19 22.91
C GLY A 260 -7.24 0.08 22.24
N TYR A 261 -6.80 0.36 21.01
CA TYR A 261 -7.33 1.48 20.22
C TYR A 261 -8.82 1.29 19.89
N SER A 262 -9.26 0.05 19.62
CA SER A 262 -10.65 -0.29 19.34
C SER A 262 -11.03 -1.60 20.01
N THR A 263 -12.32 -1.72 20.40
CA THR A 263 -12.91 -2.92 20.98
C THR A 263 -13.65 -3.78 19.95
N VAL A 264 -13.60 -3.43 18.66
CA VAL A 264 -14.31 -4.17 17.60
C VAL A 264 -13.89 -5.64 17.57
N SER A 265 -14.85 -6.54 17.72
CA SER A 265 -14.64 -7.99 17.76
C SER A 265 -15.53 -8.73 16.78
N ASP A 266 -15.13 -9.94 16.38
CA ASP A 266 -16.01 -10.86 15.67
C ASP A 266 -17.06 -11.49 16.61
N GLN A 267 -17.92 -12.35 16.05
CA GLN A 267 -18.98 -13.04 16.80
C GLN A 267 -18.44 -13.96 17.91
N SER A 268 -17.16 -14.31 17.86
CA SER A 268 -16.49 -15.15 18.87
C SER A 268 -15.72 -14.31 19.90
N GLY A 269 -15.84 -12.98 19.85
CA GLY A 269 -15.16 -12.06 20.77
C GLY A 269 -13.69 -11.79 20.44
N ASN A 270 -13.18 -12.25 19.28
CA ASN A 270 -11.80 -11.97 18.90
C ASN A 270 -11.69 -10.55 18.35
N LEU A 271 -10.72 -9.77 18.83
CA LEU A 271 -10.46 -8.42 18.32
C LEU A 271 -10.08 -8.45 16.83
N THR A 272 -10.72 -7.60 16.02
CA THR A 272 -10.58 -7.59 14.55
C THR A 272 -9.98 -6.31 13.98
N TYR A 273 -9.64 -5.32 14.82
CA TYR A 273 -9.17 -4.01 14.36
C TYR A 273 -7.96 -4.10 13.42
N LYS A 274 -6.93 -4.89 13.80
CA LYS A 274 -5.76 -5.16 12.95
C LYS A 274 -6.17 -5.72 11.59
N LYS A 275 -7.08 -6.70 11.59
CA LYS A 275 -7.53 -7.37 10.36
C LYS A 275 -8.23 -6.37 9.44
N LEU A 276 -9.08 -5.50 9.99
CA LEU A 276 -9.76 -4.45 9.22
C LEU A 276 -8.76 -3.47 8.59
N LEU A 277 -7.79 -2.99 9.37
CA LEU A 277 -6.75 -2.09 8.85
C LEU A 277 -5.92 -2.76 7.75
N ASN A 278 -5.42 -3.97 7.97
CA ASN A 278 -4.64 -4.71 6.98
C ASN A 278 -5.45 -4.91 5.68
N GLN A 279 -6.72 -5.29 5.79
CA GLN A 279 -7.59 -5.47 4.63
C GLN A 279 -7.78 -4.18 3.84
N ILE A 280 -8.01 -3.05 4.50
CA ILE A 280 -8.12 -1.75 3.83
C ILE A 280 -6.79 -1.43 3.13
N ILE A 281 -5.67 -1.54 3.83
CA ILE A 281 -4.34 -1.22 3.31
C ILE A 281 -4.02 -2.03 2.04
N GLU A 282 -4.25 -3.33 2.08
CA GLU A 282 -3.97 -4.23 0.96
C GLU A 282 -4.93 -4.02 -0.23
N GLN A 283 -6.22 -3.78 0.04
CA GLN A 283 -7.22 -3.56 -1.00
C GLN A 283 -6.99 -2.27 -1.79
N TYR A 284 -6.47 -1.24 -1.13
CA TYR A 284 -6.21 0.08 -1.71
C TYR A 284 -4.74 0.35 -2.01
N ASN A 285 -3.86 -0.65 -1.89
CA ASN A 285 -2.41 -0.52 -2.11
C ASN A 285 -1.74 0.58 -1.26
N LEU A 286 -2.23 0.85 -0.05
CA LEU A 286 -1.71 1.95 0.78
C LEU A 286 -0.30 1.70 1.30
N GLN A 287 0.09 0.44 1.49
CA GLN A 287 1.45 0.01 1.86
C GLN A 287 2.51 0.42 0.81
N LEU A 288 2.11 0.78 -0.41
CA LEU A 288 3.04 1.33 -1.40
C LEU A 288 3.48 2.75 -1.06
N ILE A 289 2.65 3.52 -0.34
CA ILE A 289 2.98 4.86 0.17
C ILE A 289 4.04 4.74 1.26
N ASP A 290 3.89 3.76 2.14
CA ASP A 290 4.88 3.44 3.20
C ASP A 290 6.26 3.14 2.59
N SER A 291 6.29 2.30 1.54
CA SER A 291 7.51 1.99 0.81
C SER A 291 8.21 3.24 0.28
N LYS A 292 7.44 4.17 -0.31
CA LYS A 292 7.94 5.43 -0.86
C LYS A 292 8.52 6.35 0.22
N VAL A 293 7.87 6.46 1.38
CA VAL A 293 8.38 7.32 2.47
C VAL A 293 9.56 6.71 3.24
N GLN A 294 9.78 5.40 3.09
CA GLN A 294 10.90 4.66 3.69
C GLN A 294 12.09 4.49 2.73
N GLU A 295 11.99 4.94 1.48
CA GLU A 295 13.08 4.92 0.52
C GLU A 295 14.25 5.80 0.97
N ILE A 296 15.49 5.32 0.83
CA ILE A 296 16.68 6.13 1.10
C ILE A 296 16.77 7.26 0.08
N LYS A 297 16.97 8.49 0.57
CA LYS A 297 17.30 9.63 -0.29
C LYS A 297 18.78 9.52 -0.63
N GLY A 298 19.06 9.20 -1.90
CA GLY A 298 20.42 9.19 -2.44
C GLY A 298 21.01 10.59 -2.57
#